data_AF-A0AAF0B7A1-F1
#
_entry.id   AF-A0AAF0B7A1-F1
#
_cell.length_a   1.000
_cell.length_b   1.000
_cell.length_c   1.000
_cell.angle_alpha   90.00
_cell.angle_beta   90.00
_cell.angle_gamma   90.00
#
_symmetry.space_group_name_H-M   'P 1'
#
loop_
_entity.id
_entity.type
_entity.pdbx_description
1 polymer ?
#
loop_
_entity_poly.entity_id
_entity_poly.type
_entity_poly.pdbx_seq_one_letter_code
_entity_poly.pdbx_strand_id
1 'polypeptide(L)'
;MNEDSLGETSTIYLNTKNWLKEFEYIKIHENDLNEVLMNYFCVHRMYDVASEFQKETNVKPDMPIETVKLRYLIQDNIMNNKIEEAIEHINNLDERILKKHKDLVFYLKKQKLLKLILNVIN
;
A
#
# COMPACT_ATOMS: atom_id res chain seq x y z
N MET A 1 -53.00 -5.16 10.15
CA MET A 1 -52.42 -6.16 9.23
C MET A 1 -52.57 -5.62 7.84
N ASN A 2 -51.48 -5.16 7.25
CA ASN A 2 -51.27 -5.06 5.81
C ASN A 2 -49.80 -5.41 5.64
N GLU A 3 -49.56 -6.70 5.37
CA GLU A 3 -48.27 -7.22 4.94
C GLU A 3 -48.04 -6.73 3.52
N ASP A 4 -47.51 -5.52 3.36
CA ASP A 4 -46.91 -5.12 2.08
C ASP A 4 -45.47 -5.59 2.04
N SER A 5 -45.35 -6.84 1.58
CA SER A 5 -44.39 -7.28 0.58
C SER A 5 -42.96 -6.77 0.74
N LEU A 6 -42.05 -7.66 1.17
CA LEU A 6 -40.63 -7.61 0.82
C LEU A 6 -40.49 -7.69 -0.71
N GLY A 7 -40.71 -6.56 -1.38
CA GLY A 7 -40.71 -6.42 -2.83
C GLY A 7 -39.30 -6.26 -3.35
N GLU A 8 -38.74 -7.37 -3.84
CA GLU A 8 -37.77 -7.46 -4.92
C GLU A 8 -36.47 -6.68 -4.74
N THR A 9 -35.39 -7.39 -4.39
CA THR A 9 -34.07 -7.01 -4.88
C THR A 9 -34.18 -6.96 -6.39
N SER A 10 -34.39 -5.77 -6.95
CA SER A 10 -34.44 -5.54 -8.38
C SER A 10 -33.12 -6.04 -8.95
N THR A 11 -33.14 -7.24 -9.51
CA THR A 11 -32.01 -7.81 -10.22
C THR A 11 -31.68 -6.82 -11.32
N ILE A 12 -30.61 -6.04 -11.12
CA ILE A 12 -30.17 -5.05 -12.10
C ILE A 12 -29.71 -5.84 -13.32
N TYR A 13 -30.59 -5.97 -14.30
CA TYR A 13 -30.23 -6.52 -15.61
C TYR A 13 -29.38 -5.48 -16.32
N LEU A 14 -28.06 -5.57 -16.11
CA LEU A 14 -27.06 -4.79 -16.83
C LEU A 14 -27.08 -5.21 -18.31
N ASN A 15 -27.88 -4.53 -19.12
CA ASN A 15 -27.80 -4.66 -20.57
C ASN A 15 -26.46 -4.05 -21.02
N THR A 16 -25.57 -4.89 -21.54
CA THR A 16 -24.22 -4.50 -22.00
C THR A 16 -24.23 -3.31 -22.94
N LYS A 17 -25.20 -3.22 -23.86
CA LYS A 17 -25.30 -2.09 -24.80
C LYS A 17 -25.64 -0.77 -24.09
N ASN A 18 -26.53 -0.82 -23.10
CA ASN A 18 -26.89 0.38 -22.34
C ASN A 18 -25.73 0.78 -21.41
N TRP A 19 -25.08 -0.19 -20.77
CA TRP A 19 -23.93 0.07 -19.90
C TRP A 19 -22.75 0.71 -20.64
N LEU A 20 -22.43 0.23 -21.85
CA LEU A 20 -21.37 0.83 -22.67
C LEU A 20 -21.70 2.27 -23.10
N LYS A 21 -22.97 2.59 -23.39
CA LYS A 21 -23.39 3.96 -23.70
C LYS A 21 -23.19 4.92 -22.52
N GLU A 22 -23.45 4.46 -21.29
CA GLU A 22 -23.17 5.27 -20.09
C GLU A 22 -21.67 5.58 -19.96
N PHE A 23 -20.79 4.66 -20.38
CA PHE A 23 -19.34 4.88 -20.40
C PHE A 23 -18.86 5.85 -21.49
N GLU A 24 -19.59 6.01 -22.60
CA GLU A 24 -19.20 6.93 -23.69
C GLU A 24 -19.09 8.38 -23.21
N TYR A 25 -19.85 8.76 -22.18
CA TYR A 25 -19.85 10.12 -21.63
C TYR A 25 -18.81 10.33 -20.52
N ILE A 26 -18.22 9.25 -20.00
CA ILE A 26 -17.22 9.32 -18.93
C ILE A 26 -15.87 9.66 -19.54
N LYS A 27 -15.38 10.86 -19.26
CA LYS A 27 -14.02 11.28 -19.63
C LYS A 27 -13.09 10.99 -18.46
N ILE A 28 -12.21 10.00 -18.64
CA ILE A 28 -11.09 9.74 -17.73
C ILE A 28 -9.87 10.42 -18.33
N HIS A 29 -9.24 11.32 -17.58
CA HIS A 29 -7.96 11.87 -18.00
C HIS A 29 -6.85 10.87 -17.71
N GLU A 30 -5.96 10.66 -18.68
CA GLU A 30 -4.82 9.75 -18.55
C GLU A 30 -3.96 10.09 -17.32
N ASN A 31 -3.81 11.39 -17.03
CA ASN A 31 -3.08 11.85 -15.84
C ASN A 31 -3.72 11.38 -14.53
N ASP A 32 -5.06 11.39 -14.42
CA ASP A 32 -5.77 10.92 -13.22
C ASP A 32 -5.48 9.44 -12.97
N LEU A 33 -5.49 8.64 -14.05
CA LEU A 33 -5.15 7.22 -13.97
C LEU A 33 -3.67 7.01 -13.60
N ASN A 34 -2.77 7.80 -14.18
CA ASN A 34 -1.34 7.71 -13.89
C ASN A 34 -1.03 8.05 -12.43
N GLU A 35 -1.73 9.02 -11.83
CA GLU A 35 -1.61 9.34 -10.40
C GLU A 35 -2.04 8.16 -9.51
N VAL A 36 -3.15 7.50 -9.85
CA VAL A 36 -3.62 6.31 -9.13
C VAL A 36 -2.60 5.17 -9.24
N LEU A 37 -2.04 4.93 -10.43
CA LEU A 37 -1.03 3.90 -10.66
C LEU A 37 0.28 4.22 -9.91
N MET A 38 0.73 5.47 -9.96
CA MET A 38 1.92 5.91 -9.22
C MET A 38 1.76 5.68 -7.72
N ASN A 39 0.61 6.05 -7.16
CA ASN A 39 0.30 5.80 -5.75
C ASN A 39 0.31 4.28 -5.44
N TYR A 40 -0.30 3.46 -6.30
CA TYR A 40 -0.29 2.00 -6.14
C TYR A 40 1.15 1.46 -6.06
N PHE A 41 2.03 1.83 -7.00
CA PHE A 41 3.43 1.39 -6.97
C PHE A 41 4.16 1.84 -5.69
N CYS A 42 3.90 3.07 -5.24
CA CYS A 42 4.51 3.62 -4.04
C CYS A 42 4.04 2.92 -2.74
N VAL A 43 2.75 2.64 -2.61
CA VAL A 43 2.14 1.95 -1.45
C VAL A 43 2.64 0.50 -1.39
N HIS A 44 2.73 -0.18 -2.53
CA HIS A 44 3.22 -1.54 -2.64
C HIS A 44 4.75 -1.66 -2.61
N ARG A 45 5.47 -0.54 -2.45
CA ARG A 45 6.94 -0.49 -2.34
C ARG A 45 7.66 -1.02 -3.59
N MET A 46 7.02 -0.87 -4.75
CA MET A 46 7.54 -1.30 -6.06
C MET A 46 8.45 -0.20 -6.64
N TYR A 47 9.62 0.00 -6.04
CA TYR A 47 10.51 1.11 -6.39
C TYR A 47 10.91 1.12 -7.88
N ASP A 48 11.34 -0.02 -8.42
CA ASP A 48 11.80 -0.09 -9.82
C ASP A 48 10.67 0.28 -10.80
N VAL A 49 9.46 -0.21 -10.51
CA VAL A 49 8.27 0.09 -11.34
C VAL A 49 7.87 1.56 -11.21
N ALA A 50 7.82 2.11 -10.00
CA ALA A 50 7.53 3.53 -9.79
C ALA A 50 8.55 4.44 -10.49
N SER A 51 9.84 4.05 -10.48
CA SER A 51 10.93 4.82 -11.06
C SER A 51 10.85 4.87 -12.59
N GLU A 52 10.65 3.73 -13.25
CA GLU A 52 10.45 3.73 -14.70
C GLU A 52 9.14 4.42 -15.09
N PHE A 53 8.05 4.17 -14.35
CA PHE A 53 6.77 4.80 -14.61
C PHE A 53 6.80 6.34 -14.48
N GLN A 54 7.59 6.87 -13.53
CA GLN A 54 7.82 8.30 -13.40
C GLN A 54 8.51 8.87 -14.64
N LYS A 55 9.48 8.17 -15.22
CA LYS A 55 10.19 8.63 -16.44
C LYS A 55 9.27 8.62 -17.65
N GLU A 56 8.37 7.64 -17.75
CA GLU A 56 7.43 7.51 -18.87
C GLU A 56 6.28 8.52 -18.82
N THR A 57 5.72 8.76 -17.63
CA THR A 57 4.49 9.57 -17.48
C THR A 57 4.74 10.98 -16.95
N ASN A 58 5.93 11.26 -16.42
CA ASN A 58 6.29 12.48 -15.70
C ASN A 58 5.42 12.75 -14.44
N VAL A 59 4.57 11.80 -14.04
CA VAL A 59 3.82 11.85 -12.78
C VAL A 59 4.77 11.61 -11.62
N LYS A 60 4.72 12.49 -10.62
CA LYS A 60 5.57 12.40 -9.44
C LYS A 60 4.76 11.93 -8.24
N PRO A 61 5.30 11.06 -7.38
CA PRO A 61 4.66 10.74 -6.12
C PRO A 61 4.66 11.92 -5.16
N ASP A 62 3.73 11.91 -4.21
CA ASP A 62 3.61 12.93 -3.14
C ASP A 62 4.76 12.92 -2.12
N MET A 63 5.66 11.94 -2.24
CA MET A 63 6.85 11.81 -1.41
C MET A 63 8.09 11.57 -2.29
N PRO A 64 9.31 11.83 -1.79
CA PRO A 64 10.51 11.50 -2.54
C PRO A 64 10.54 10.01 -2.91
N ILE A 65 10.74 9.68 -4.19
CA ILE A 65 10.63 8.32 -4.71
C ILE A 65 11.61 7.34 -4.03
N GLU A 66 12.77 7.82 -3.60
CA GLU A 66 13.76 7.03 -2.85
C GLU A 66 13.20 6.46 -1.53
N THR A 67 12.20 7.13 -0.94
CA THR A 67 11.54 6.62 0.28
C THR A 67 10.78 5.32 0.02
N VAL A 68 10.34 5.05 -1.21
CA VAL A 68 9.70 3.79 -1.60
C VAL A 68 10.68 2.63 -1.42
N LYS A 69 11.93 2.81 -1.86
CA LYS A 69 13.02 1.83 -1.71
C LYS A 69 13.41 1.62 -0.24
N LEU A 70 13.49 2.70 0.54
CA LEU A 70 13.77 2.61 1.98
C LEU A 70 12.68 1.83 2.72
N ARG A 71 11.41 2.08 2.41
CA ARG A 71 10.28 1.32 3.00
C ARG A 71 10.33 -0.17 2.65
N TYR A 72 10.74 -0.51 1.41
CA TYR A 72 10.99 -1.90 1.03
C TYR A 72 12.09 -2.52 1.90
N LEU A 73 13.25 -1.86 2.02
CA LEU A 73 14.39 -2.36 2.78
C LEU A 73 14.08 -2.55 4.27
N ILE A 74 13.36 -1.60 4.89
CA ILE A 74 12.88 -1.72 6.27
C ILE A 74 11.99 -2.95 6.42
N GLN A 75 11.02 -3.15 5.51
CA GLN A 75 10.15 -4.32 5.55
C GLN A 75 10.94 -5.63 5.39
N ASP A 76 11.84 -5.70 4.42
CA ASP A 76 12.65 -6.89 4.15
C ASP A 76 13.50 -7.27 5.37
N ASN A 77 14.16 -6.29 6.00
CA ASN A 77 14.93 -6.53 7.22
C ASN A 77 14.04 -7.04 8.37
N ILE A 78 12.83 -6.49 8.55
CA ILE A 78 11.88 -6.99 9.56
C ILE A 78 11.49 -8.45 9.27
N MET A 79 11.16 -8.78 8.02
CA MET A 79 10.74 -10.13 7.63
C MET A 79 11.87 -11.16 7.79
N ASN A 80 13.12 -10.74 7.57
CA ASN A 80 14.31 -11.57 7.71
C ASN A 80 14.92 -11.53 9.13
N ASN A 81 14.22 -10.97 10.12
CA ASN A 81 14.67 -10.85 11.51
C ASN A 81 15.99 -10.07 11.70
N LYS A 82 16.29 -9.14 10.78
CA LYS A 82 17.37 -8.16 10.87
C LYS A 82 16.83 -6.88 11.53
N ILE A 83 16.41 -7.01 12.80
CA ILE A 83 15.62 -5.96 13.48
C ILE A 83 16.47 -4.74 13.80
N GLU A 84 17.74 -4.92 14.13
CA GLU A 84 18.71 -3.85 14.37
C GLU A 84 18.90 -2.98 13.13
N GLU A 85 19.10 -3.60 11.97
CA GLU A 85 19.25 -2.93 10.68
C GLU A 85 17.95 -2.22 10.28
N ALA A 86 16.79 -2.83 10.53
CA ALA A 86 15.51 -2.17 10.32
C ALA A 86 15.36 -0.90 11.19
N ILE A 87 15.75 -0.96 12.46
CA ILE A 87 15.72 0.19 13.38
C ILE A 87 16.66 1.29 12.89
N GLU A 88 17.86 0.94 12.43
CA GLU A 88 18.81 1.90 11.87
C GLU A 88 18.22 2.61 10.65
N HIS A 89 17.65 1.88 9.68
CA HIS A 89 17.01 2.48 8.52
C HIS A 89 15.82 3.38 8.88
N ILE A 90 15.01 3.02 9.88
CA ILE A 90 13.91 3.86 10.34
C ILE A 90 14.45 5.17 10.94
N ASN A 91 15.50 5.11 11.77
CA ASN A 91 16.09 6.31 12.36
C ASN A 91 16.77 7.20 11.31
N ASN A 92 17.42 6.60 10.31
CA ASN A 92 18.00 7.32 9.17
C ASN A 92 16.93 7.97 8.30
N LEU A 93 15.73 7.39 8.21
CA LEU A 93 14.59 7.97 7.51
C LEU A 93 14.00 9.15 8.29
N ASP A 94 13.65 8.95 9.56
CA ASP A 94 13.28 10.01 10.51
C ASP A 94 13.36 9.48 11.95
N GLU A 95 14.33 9.99 12.72
CA GLU A 95 14.56 9.61 14.11
C GLU A 95 13.36 9.87 15.05
N ARG A 96 12.37 10.66 14.61
CA ARG A 96 11.16 10.94 15.40
C ARG A 96 10.13 9.81 15.31
N ILE A 97 10.21 8.93 14.30
CA ILE A 97 9.22 7.85 14.09
C ILE A 97 9.16 6.94 15.34
N LEU A 98 10.29 6.39 15.75
CA LEU A 98 10.33 5.47 16.90
C LEU A 98 10.16 6.19 18.24
N LYS A 99 10.51 7.48 18.33
CA LYS A 99 10.28 8.32 19.51
C LYS A 99 8.77 8.57 19.72
N LYS A 100 8.03 8.83 18.64
CA LYS A 100 6.59 9.10 18.65
C LYS A 100 5.75 7.83 18.80
N HIS A 101 6.19 6.73 18.19
CA HIS A 101 5.45 5.47 18.12
C HIS A 101 6.14 4.37 18.95
N LYS A 102 6.00 4.46 20.28
CA LYS A 102 6.59 3.50 21.22
C LYS A 102 6.03 2.09 21.07
N ASP A 103 4.81 1.97 20.56
CA ASP A 103 4.16 0.72 20.19
C ASP A 103 4.93 -0.02 19.08
N LEU A 104 5.43 0.69 18.06
CA LEU A 104 6.28 0.10 17.02
C LEU A 104 7.57 -0.48 17.61
N VAL A 105 8.20 0.23 18.55
CA VAL A 105 9.40 -0.27 19.26
C VAL A 105 9.08 -1.56 20.02
N PHE A 106 7.92 -1.62 20.67
CA PHE A 106 7.48 -2.84 21.35
C PHE A 106 7.27 -4.00 20.37
N TYR A 107 6.60 -3.77 19.23
CA TYR A 107 6.37 -4.81 18.22
C TYR A 107 7.67 -5.34 17.59
N LEU A 108 8.63 -4.46 17.29
CA LEU A 108 9.95 -4.87 16.79
C LEU A 108 10.70 -5.76 17.81
N LYS A 109 10.66 -5.39 19.09
CA LYS A 109 11.23 -6.22 20.17
C LYS A 109 10.50 -7.55 20.33
N LYS A 110 9.17 -7.56 20.20
CA LYS A 110 8.36 -8.78 20.25
C LYS A 110 8.71 -9.73 19.09
N GLN A 111 8.89 -9.21 17.88
CA GLN A 111 9.32 -10.00 16.72
C GLN A 111 10.68 -10.66 16.96
N LYS A 112 11.65 -9.89 17.49
CA LYS A 112 12.96 -10.41 17.87
C LYS A 112 12.86 -11.55 18.89
N LEU A 113 12.04 -11.38 19.93
CA LEU A 113 11.82 -12.41 20.95
C LEU A 113 11.20 -13.68 20.35
N LEU A 114 10.16 -13.54 19.53
CA LEU A 114 9.50 -14.68 18.88
C LEU A 114 10.50 -15.50 18.07
N LYS A 115 11.38 -14.84 17.31
CA LYS A 115 12.38 -15.55 16.50
C LYS A 115 13.45 -16.24 17.35
N LEU A 116 13.88 -15.63 18.46
CA LEU A 116 14.78 -16.29 19.42
C LEU A 116 14.16 -17.59 19.97
N ILE A 117 12.87 -17.56 20.33
CA ILE A 117 12.15 -18.75 20.79
C ILE A 117 12.09 -19.81 19.69
N LEU A 118 11.74 -19.43 18.46
CA LEU A 118 11.68 -20.36 17.32
C LEU A 118 13.03 -20.99 16.97
N ASN A 119 14.14 -20.26 17.16
CA ASN A 119 15.49 -20.78 16.90
C ASN A 119 15.97 -21.75 18.00
N VAL A 120 15.40 -21.71 19.20
CA VAL A 120 15.73 -22.63 20.30
C VAL A 120 14.90 -23.91 20.23
N ILE A 121 13.71 -23.86 19.62
CA ILE A 121 12.78 -24.99 19.51
C ILE A 121 13.06 -25.88 18.28
N ASN A 122 13.71 -25.34 17.25
CA ASN A 122 14.15 -26.09 16.06
C ASN A 122 15.63 -26.48 16.18
#